data_AF-A0A3N1XYK3-F1
#
_entry.id   AF-A0A3N1XYK3-F1
#
_cell.length_a   1.000
_cell.length_b   1.000
_cell.length_c   1.000
_cell.angle_alpha   90.00
_cell.angle_beta   90.00
_cell.angle_gamma   90.00
#
_symmetry.space_group_name_H-M   'P 1'
#
loop_
_entity.id
_entity.type
_entity.pdbx_description
1 polymer ?
#
loop_
_entity_poly.entity_id
_entity_poly.type
_entity_poly.pdbx_seq_one_letter_code
_entity_poly.pdbx_strand_id
1 'polypeptide(L)'
;MTTARTFHLISTIGLAIGFLGVGAVMFDANYGPEGGGANIGLGLLMPLCLGAGVIGIAMGIAALVTTWSAGRGARSRQPRPGHLPEVP
;
A
#
# COMPACT_ATOMS: atom_id res chain seq x y z
N MET A 1 10.46 15.74 -3.35
CA MET A 1 10.28 15.13 -2.02
C MET A 1 8.81 14.97 -1.60
N THR A 2 7.84 15.60 -2.27
CA THR A 2 6.42 15.55 -1.90
C THR A 2 5.71 14.26 -2.32
N THR A 3 6.02 13.70 -3.49
CA THR A 3 5.26 12.58 -4.08
C THR A 3 5.40 11.26 -3.32
N ALA A 4 6.60 10.89 -2.88
CA ALA A 4 6.84 9.64 -2.16
C ALA A 4 6.18 9.64 -0.76
N ARG A 5 6.21 10.79 -0.07
CA ARG A 5 5.55 10.97 1.22
C ARG A 5 4.04 10.86 1.08
N THR A 6 3.47 11.44 0.02
CA THR A 6 2.04 11.34 -0.29
C THR A 6 1.63 9.91 -0.60
N PHE A 7 2.38 9.18 -1.43
CA PHE A 7 2.09 7.76 -1.71
C PHE A 7 2.14 6.89 -0.47
N HIS A 8 3.15 7.11 0.39
CA HIS A 8 3.24 6.37 1.64
C HIS A 8 2.05 6.67 2.56
N LEU A 9 1.65 7.94 2.69
CA LEU A 9 0.50 8.35 3.48
C LEU A 9 -0.81 7.72 3.00
N ILE A 10 -1.07 7.77 1.68
CA ILE A 10 -2.28 7.18 1.10
C ILE A 10 -2.27 5.66 1.27
N SER A 11 -1.11 5.02 1.06
CA SER A 11 -0.96 3.58 1.28
C SER A 11 -1.26 3.20 2.73
N THR A 12 -0.67 3.89 3.70
CA THR A 12 -0.87 3.63 5.13
C THR A 12 -2.32 3.87 5.55
N ILE A 13 -2.93 4.97 5.12
CA ILE A 13 -4.32 5.30 5.45
C ILE A 13 -5.28 4.27 4.83
N GLY A 14 -5.11 3.94 3.55
CA GLY A 14 -5.95 2.96 2.86
C GLY A 14 -5.86 1.58 3.50
N LEU A 15 -4.64 1.15 3.85
CA LEU A 15 -4.41 -0.12 4.55
C LEU A 15 -5.08 -0.13 5.93
N ALA A 16 -4.94 0.95 6.71
CA ALA A 16 -5.55 1.08 8.03
C ALA A 16 -7.08 1.01 7.96
N ILE A 17 -7.70 1.72 7.01
CA ILE A 17 -9.15 1.66 6.78
C ILE A 17 -9.58 0.24 6.38
N GLY A 18 -8.80 -0.44 5.53
CA GLY A 18 -9.05 -1.84 5.15
C GLY A 18 -9.01 -2.79 6.35
N PHE A 19 -7.99 -2.71 7.19
CA PHE A 19 -7.87 -3.54 8.39
C PHE A 19 -8.97 -3.25 9.42
N LEU A 20 -9.36 -1.99 9.60
CA LEU A 20 -10.46 -1.62 10.47
C LEU A 20 -11.79 -2.20 9.99
N GLY A 21 -12.04 -2.21 8.68
CA GLY A 21 -13.24 -2.84 8.10
C GLY A 21 -13.27 -4.36 8.30
N VAL A 22 -12.14 -5.05 8.08
CA VAL A 22 -12.03 -6.50 8.36
C VAL A 22 -12.24 -6.78 9.84
N GLY A 23 -11.66 -5.98 10.72
CA GLY A 23 -11.83 -6.09 12.17
C GLY A 23 -13.29 -5.89 12.61
N ALA A 24 -13.98 -4.91 12.03
CA ALA A 24 -15.39 -4.67 12.30
C ALA A 24 -16.28 -5.84 11.87
N VAL A 25 -16.00 -6.47 10.71
CA VAL A 25 -16.73 -7.66 10.26
C VAL A 25 -16.43 -8.88 11.12
N MET A 26 -15.18 -9.10 11.51
CA MET A 26 -14.85 -10.18 12.44
C MET A 26 -15.50 -9.95 13.80
N PHE A 27 -15.57 -8.72 14.28
CA PHE A 27 -16.26 -8.40 15.52
C PHE A 27 -17.76 -8.69 15.42
N ASP A 28 -18.42 -8.25 14.35
CA ASP A 28 -19.84 -8.52 14.11
C ASP A 28 -20.14 -10.02 13.95
N ALA A 29 -19.28 -10.76 13.24
CA ALA A 29 -19.45 -12.19 13.05
C ALA A 29 -19.29 -13.01 14.35
N ASN A 30 -18.41 -12.59 15.27
CA ASN A 30 -18.11 -13.34 16.49
C ASN A 30 -18.95 -12.88 17.71
N TYR A 31 -19.36 -11.61 17.75
CA TYR A 31 -20.02 -11.01 18.91
C TYR A 31 -21.36 -10.36 18.58
N GLY A 32 -21.76 -10.32 17.30
CA GLY A 32 -23.06 -9.80 16.88
C GLY A 32 -24.22 -10.72 17.28
N PRO A 33 -25.40 -10.16 17.57
CA PRO A 33 -26.57 -10.95 17.95
C PRO A 33 -27.00 -11.89 16.81
N GLU A 34 -27.14 -13.18 17.15
CA GLU A 34 -27.76 -14.26 16.35
C GLU A 34 -27.48 -14.17 14.83
N GLY A 35 -26.24 -14.44 14.41
CA GLY A 35 -25.93 -14.79 13.01
C GLY A 35 -25.11 -13.80 12.19
N GLY A 36 -24.39 -12.86 12.80
CA GLY A 36 -23.30 -12.11 12.14
C GLY A 36 -23.71 -11.30 10.90
N GLY A 37 -24.93 -10.75 10.89
CA GLY A 37 -25.49 -10.10 9.69
C GLY A 37 -26.58 -9.05 9.93
N ALA A 38 -26.75 -8.54 11.16
CA ALA A 38 -27.83 -7.58 11.47
C ALA A 38 -27.49 -6.13 11.09
N ASN A 39 -26.24 -5.83 10.71
CA ASN A 39 -25.78 -4.45 10.51
C ASN A 39 -25.76 -4.03 9.02
N ILE A 40 -26.88 -3.52 8.51
CA ILE A 40 -27.00 -2.92 7.16
C ILE A 40 -25.91 -1.85 6.93
N GLY A 41 -25.58 -1.07 7.96
CA GLY A 41 -24.51 -0.07 7.92
C GLY A 41 -23.12 -0.66 7.71
N LEU A 42 -22.85 -1.84 8.29
CA LEU A 42 -21.58 -2.55 8.10
C LEU A 42 -21.46 -3.14 6.69
N GLY A 43 -22.57 -3.67 6.16
CA GLY A 43 -22.65 -4.12 4.77
C GLY A 43 -22.41 -3.00 3.75
N LEU A 44 -22.84 -1.76 4.06
CA LEU A 44 -22.59 -0.59 3.21
C LEU A 44 -21.15 -0.07 3.32
N LEU A 45 -20.55 -0.17 4.51
CA LEU A 45 -19.19 0.31 4.78
C LEU A 45 -18.11 -0.67 4.27
N MET A 46 -18.43 -1.96 4.19
CA MET A 46 -17.47 -3.00 3.80
C MET A 46 -16.86 -2.81 2.40
N PRO A 47 -17.65 -2.52 1.34
CA PRO A 47 -17.11 -2.23 0.02
C PRO A 47 -16.13 -1.04 0.03
N LEU A 48 -16.39 -0.02 0.85
CA LEU A 48 -15.53 1.15 1.00
C LEU A 48 -14.22 0.78 1.72
N CYS A 49 -14.30 -0.01 2.80
CA CYS A 49 -13.11 -0.48 3.52
C CYS A 49 -12.23 -1.39 2.66
N LEU A 50 -12.84 -2.37 1.97
CA LEU A 50 -12.13 -3.25 1.03
C LEU A 50 -11.51 -2.45 -0.12
N GLY A 51 -12.27 -1.52 -0.71
CA GLY A 51 -11.77 -0.64 -1.76
C GLY A 51 -10.57 0.19 -1.29
N ALA A 52 -10.66 0.82 -0.12
CA ALA A 52 -9.57 1.60 0.47
C ALA A 52 -8.33 0.73 0.75
N GLY A 53 -8.52 -0.48 1.26
CA GLY A 53 -7.44 -1.45 1.50
C GLY A 53 -6.73 -1.86 0.21
N VAL A 54 -7.49 -2.20 -0.84
CA VAL A 54 -6.95 -2.56 -2.16
C VAL A 54 -6.17 -1.40 -2.78
N ILE A 55 -6.71 -0.18 -2.72
CA ILE A 55 -6.01 1.02 -3.20
C ILE A 55 -4.71 1.24 -2.43
N GLY A 56 -4.75 1.08 -1.10
CA GLY A 56 -3.58 1.22 -0.24
C GLY A 56 -2.47 0.22 -0.60
N ILE A 57 -2.82 -1.05 -0.82
CA ILE A 57 -1.89 -2.10 -1.24
C ILE A 57 -1.32 -1.81 -2.63
N ALA A 58 -2.16 -1.45 -3.60
CA ALA A 58 -1.74 -1.17 -4.96
C ALA A 58 -0.73 -0.01 -5.02
N MET A 59 -0.97 1.07 -4.26
CA MET A 59 -0.02 2.18 -4.15
C MET A 59 1.28 1.78 -3.45
N GLY A 60 1.21 0.95 -2.41
CA GLY A 60 2.40 0.43 -1.73
C GLY A 60 3.29 -0.39 -2.66
N ILE A 61 2.69 -1.28 -3.46
CA ILE A 61 3.38 -2.07 -4.47
C ILE A 61 3.98 -1.18 -5.56
N ALA A 62 3.22 -0.19 -6.06
CA ALA A 62 3.72 0.75 -7.05
C ALA A 62 4.93 1.56 -6.53
N ALA A 63 4.90 1.98 -5.26
CA ALA A 63 6.03 2.63 -4.61
C ALA A 63 7.27 1.71 -4.51
N LEU A 64 7.08 0.43 -4.19
CA LEU A 64 8.17 -0.56 -4.15
C LEU A 64 8.77 -0.81 -5.55
N VAL A 65 7.93 -0.97 -6.56
CA VAL A 65 8.39 -1.20 -7.95
C VAL A 65 9.12 0.01 -8.50
N THR A 66 8.61 1.23 -8.25
CA THR A 66 9.25 2.48 -8.71
C THR A 66 10.59 2.74 -8.03
N THR A 67 10.70 2.46 -6.73
CA THR A 67 11.98 2.59 -6.01
C THR A 67 13.00 1.55 -6.48
N TRP A 68 12.56 0.31 -6.72
CA TRP A 68 13.42 -0.76 -7.23
C TRP A 68 13.92 -0.47 -8.65
N SER A 69 13.05 0.00 -9.54
CA SER A 69 13.43 0.35 -10.92
C SER A 69 14.39 1.54 -10.98
N ALA A 70 14.15 2.58 -10.17
CA ALA A 70 15.07 3.71 -10.03
C ALA A 70 16.44 3.28 -9.50
N GLY A 71 16.47 2.40 -8.50
CA GLY A 71 17.71 1.84 -7.95
C GLY A 71 18.49 0.97 -8.95
N ARG A 72 17.80 0.26 -9.85
CA ARG A 72 18.45 -0.43 -10.98
C ARG A 72 19.03 0.55 -11.99
N GLY A 73 18.28 1.59 -12.36
CA GLY A 73 18.73 2.62 -13.29
C GLY A 73 19.98 3.36 -12.78
N ALA A 74 20.04 3.63 -11.47
CA ALA A 74 21.22 4.20 -10.82
C ALA A 74 22.42 3.25 -10.89
N ARG A 75 22.22 1.95 -10.62
CA ARG A 75 23.27 0.93 -10.74
C ARG A 75 23.79 0.74 -12.16
N SER A 76 22.93 0.83 -13.18
CA SER A 76 23.37 0.72 -14.58
C SER A 76 24.17 1.93 -15.07
N ARG A 77 24.04 3.09 -14.40
CA ARG A 77 24.77 4.32 -14.73
C ARG A 77 26.04 4.52 -13.90
N GLN A 78 26.32 3.65 -12.94
CA GLN A 78 27.58 3.70 -12.21
C GLN A 78 28.73 3.31 -13.16
N PRO A 79 29.76 4.16 -13.32
CA PRO A 79 30.96 3.78 -14.06
C PRO A 79 31.56 2.53 -13.42
N ARG A 80 31.96 1.55 -14.25
CA ARG A 80 32.70 0.38 -13.73
C ARG A 80 33.94 0.88 -12.97
N PRO A 81 34.15 0.46 -11.71
CA PRO A 81 35.36 0.81 -10.99
C PRO A 81 36.53 0.15 -11.73
N GLY A 82 37.26 0.94 -12.52
CA GLY A 82 38.36 0.46 -13.36
C GLY A 82 38.60 1.25 -14.66
N HIS A 83 37.68 2.11 -15.10
CA HIS A 83 37.94 2.96 -16.26
C HIS A 83 38.51 4.31 -15.82
N LEU A 84 39.82 4.32 -15.52
CA LEU A 84 40.58 5.57 -15.46
C LEU A 84 40.69 6.12 -16.89
N PRO A 85 40.42 7.41 -17.13
CA PRO A 85 40.75 8.01 -18.41
C PRO A 85 42.28 7.99 -18.53
N GLU A 86 42.79 7.35 -19.59
CA GLU A 86 44.20 7.54 -19.96
C GLU A 86 44.36 9.03 -20.30
N VAL A 87 45.04 9.74 -19.41
CA VAL A 87 45.36 11.15 -19.56
C VAL A 87 46.48 11.22 -20.61
N PRO A 88 46.32 11.96 -21.72
CA PRO A 88 47.40 12.19 -22.68
C PRO A 88 48.51 13.07 -22.11
#